data_AF-A0A1F6ABN5-F1
#
_entry.id   AF-A0A1F6ABN5-F1
#
_cell.length_a   1.000
_cell.length_b   1.000
_cell.length_c   1.000
_cell.angle_alpha   90.00
_cell.angle_beta   90.00
_cell.angle_gamma   90.00
#
_symmetry.space_group_name_H-M   'P 1'
#
loop_
_entity.id
_entity.type
_entity.pdbx_description
1 polymer ?
#
loop_
_entity_poly.entity_id
_entity_poly.type
_entity_poly.pdbx_seq_one_letter_code
_entity_poly.pdbx_strand_id
1 'polypeptide(L)'
;MKKWWQKFYRSNKAMVWAAIISVILTIGILIKVPDEVTRFTLIMPIFAGFILFSILITPDEELDGDFVKNEESKKAPLKKKI
;
A
#
# COMPACT_ATOMS: atom_id res chain seq x y z
N MET A 1 23.76 6.24 1.91
CA MET A 1 22.53 5.44 2.04
C MET A 1 21.91 5.45 3.46
N LYS A 2 22.64 5.15 4.56
CA LYS A 2 22.06 5.15 5.94
C LYS A 2 21.40 6.46 6.41
N LYS A 3 21.98 7.63 6.09
CA LYS A 3 21.49 8.93 6.58
C LYS A 3 20.16 9.39 5.96
N TRP A 4 19.83 8.94 4.74
CA TRP A 4 18.61 9.32 4.03
C TRP A 4 17.39 8.52 4.54
N TRP A 5 17.54 7.20 4.68
CA TRP A 5 16.55 6.33 5.32
C TRP A 5 16.22 6.76 6.75
N GLN A 6 17.23 7.19 7.52
CA GLN A 6 17.01 7.71 8.88
C GLN A 6 16.26 9.05 8.91
N LYS A 7 16.48 9.94 7.94
CA LYS A 7 15.73 11.20 7.82
C LYS A 7 14.27 10.93 7.45
N PHE A 8 14.03 10.05 6.47
CA PHE A 8 12.68 9.67 6.06
C PHE A 8 11.90 8.98 7.18
N TYR A 9 12.55 8.05 7.89
CA TYR A 9 11.95 7.37 9.05
C TYR A 9 11.62 8.32 10.21
N ARG A 10 12.47 9.32 10.47
CA ARG A 10 12.21 10.32 11.51
C ARG A 10 11.11 11.32 11.13
N SER A 11 11.04 11.70 9.86
CA SER A 11 10.03 12.64 9.35
C SER A 11 8.64 12.02 9.34
N ASN A 12 8.52 10.76 8.88
CA ASN A 12 7.23 10.12 8.61
C ASN A 12 7.02 8.87 9.47
N LYS A 13 7.49 8.91 10.73
CA LYS A 13 7.48 7.77 11.65
C LYS A 13 6.10 7.13 11.77
N ALA A 14 5.04 7.93 11.83
CA ALA A 14 3.66 7.46 11.93
C ALA A 14 3.24 6.66 10.69
N MET A 15 3.54 7.16 9.50
CA MET A 15 3.23 6.48 8.24
C MET A 15 3.99 5.16 8.10
N VAL A 16 5.27 5.14 8.46
CA VAL A 16 6.09 3.92 8.42
C VAL A 16 5.56 2.87 9.40
N TRP A 17 5.16 3.28 10.60
CA TRP A 17 4.54 2.36 11.57
C TRP A 17 3.18 1.85 11.09
N ALA A 18 2.34 2.72 10.51
CA ALA A 18 1.06 2.32 9.93
C ALA A 18 1.25 1.30 8.79
N ALA A 19 2.26 1.49 7.93
CA ALA A 19 2.59 0.56 6.86
C ALA A 19 3.09 -0.80 7.40
N ILE A 20 3.93 -0.78 8.45
CA ILE A 20 4.40 -2.03 9.08
C ILE A 20 3.23 -2.81 9.69
N ILE A 21 2.35 -2.12 10.41
CA ILE A 21 1.18 -2.75 11.05
C ILE A 21 0.23 -3.33 10.00
N SER A 22 -0.06 -2.60 8.90
CA SER A 22 -0.94 -3.08 7.84
C SER A 22 -0.39 -4.34 7.15
N VAL A 23 0.92 -4.40 6.92
CA VAL A 23 1.60 -5.58 6.37
C VAL A 23 1.50 -6.77 7.32
N ILE A 24 1.78 -6.57 8.62
CA ILE A 24 1.69 -7.64 9.62
C ILE A 24 0.28 -8.22 9.70
N LEU A 25 -0.75 -7.36 9.73
CA LEU A 25 -2.15 -7.80 9.77
C LEU A 25 -2.54 -8.56 8.51
N THR A 26 -2.11 -8.07 7.34
CA THR A 26 -2.38 -8.73 6.05
C THR A 26 -1.74 -10.12 6.00
N ILE A 27 -0.48 -10.26 6.40
CA ILE A 27 0.21 -11.55 6.48
C ILE A 27 -0.49 -12.48 7.48
N GLY A 28 -0.91 -11.94 8.64
CA GLY A 28 -1.67 -12.69 9.64
C GLY A 28 -2.96 -13.28 9.06
N ILE A 29 -3.70 -12.49 8.27
CA ILE A 29 -4.92 -12.95 7.58
C ILE A 29 -4.60 -14.01 6.53
N LEU A 30 -3.55 -13.83 5.74
CA LEU A 30 -3.13 -14.81 4.71
C LEU A 30 -2.82 -16.18 5.32
N ILE A 31 -2.22 -16.22 6.51
CA ILE A 31 -1.84 -17.48 7.17
C ILE A 31 -3.02 -18.10 7.92
N LYS A 32 -3.85 -17.29 8.60
CA LYS A 32 -4.92 -17.77 9.48
C LYS A 32 -6.23 -18.08 8.77
N VAL A 33 -6.52 -17.42 7.66
CA VAL A 33 -7.81 -17.53 6.97
C VAL A 33 -7.61 -18.33 5.68
N PRO A 34 -8.11 -19.58 5.59
CA PRO A 34 -7.93 -20.39 4.40
C PRO A 34 -8.85 -19.97 3.24
N ASP A 35 -9.99 -19.36 3.54
CA ASP A 35 -10.99 -18.94 2.56
C ASP A 35 -10.58 -17.66 1.81
N GLU A 36 -10.66 -17.69 0.49
CA GLU A 36 -10.21 -16.59 -0.37
C GLU A 36 -11.10 -15.35 -0.24
N VAL A 37 -12.42 -15.53 -0.27
CA VAL A 37 -13.38 -14.42 -0.22
C VAL A 37 -13.25 -13.68 1.11
N THR A 38 -13.20 -14.44 2.21
CA THR A 38 -13.03 -13.89 3.56
C THR A 38 -11.69 -13.17 3.70
N ARG A 39 -10.60 -13.69 3.12
CA ARG A 39 -9.31 -12.97 3.08
C ARG A 39 -9.43 -11.61 2.40
N PHE A 40 -10.05 -11.55 1.22
CA PHE A 40 -10.23 -10.28 0.52
C PHE A 40 -11.09 -9.30 1.32
N THR A 41 -12.20 -9.78 1.92
CA THR A 41 -13.07 -8.95 2.75
C THR A 41 -12.37 -8.39 3.98
N LEU A 42 -11.44 -9.12 4.59
CA LEU A 42 -10.68 -8.65 5.76
C LEU A 42 -9.50 -7.75 5.39
N ILE A 43 -8.86 -7.99 4.24
CA ILE A 43 -7.72 -7.21 3.76
C ILE A 43 -8.16 -5.85 3.20
N MET A 44 -9.31 -5.78 2.53
CA MET A 44 -9.81 -4.56 1.90
C MET A 44 -9.96 -3.37 2.89
N PRO A 45 -10.58 -3.52 4.07
CA PRO A 45 -10.62 -2.47 5.09
C PRO A 45 -9.25 -2.04 5.60
N ILE A 46 -8.28 -2.96 5.67
CA ILE A 46 -6.91 -2.64 6.09
C ILE A 46 -6.24 -1.71 5.07
N PHE A 47 -6.38 -2.02 3.77
CA PHE A 47 -5.87 -1.15 2.70
C PHE A 47 -6.58 0.20 2.67
N ALA A 48 -7.92 0.20 2.74
CA ALA A 48 -8.70 1.44 2.77
C ALA A 48 -8.33 2.33 3.96
N GLY A 49 -8.17 1.73 5.15
CA GLY A 49 -7.74 2.44 6.35
C GLY A 49 -6.32 3.01 6.22
N PHE A 50 -5.39 2.26 5.60
CA PHE A 50 -4.04 2.74 5.36
C PHE A 50 -4.00 3.91 4.37
N ILE A 51 -4.76 3.85 3.27
CA ILE A 51 -4.84 4.93 2.28
C ILE A 51 -5.49 6.17 2.90
N LEU A 52 -6.61 6.01 3.61
CA LEU A 52 -7.28 7.10 4.29
C LEU A 52 -6.36 7.77 5.32
N PHE A 53 -5.65 6.98 6.12
CA PHE A 53 -4.67 7.48 7.07
C PHE A 53 -3.52 8.21 6.37
N SER A 54 -3.07 7.70 5.22
CA SER A 54 -2.02 8.33 4.43
C SER A 54 -2.47 9.70 3.95
N ILE A 55 -3.66 9.81 3.35
CA ILE A 55 -4.21 11.10 2.88
C ILE A 55 -4.36 12.09 4.03
N LEU A 56 -4.79 11.64 5.21
CA LEU A 56 -4.99 12.52 6.38
C LEU A 56 -3.70 13.08 6.99
N ILE A 57 -2.57 12.40 6.80
CA ILE A 57 -1.28 12.79 7.39
C ILE A 57 -0.32 13.40 6.36
N THR A 58 -0.61 13.24 5.08
CA THR A 58 0.13 13.88 3.99
C THR A 58 -0.26 15.37 3.93
N PRO A 59 0.71 16.30 3.94
CA PRO A 59 0.42 17.72 3.78
C PRO A 59 -0.13 18.05 2.39
N ASP A 60 -1.00 19.06 2.28
CA ASP A 60 -1.71 19.41 1.05
C ASP A 60 -0.79 19.64 -0.17
N GLU A 61 0.44 20.16 0.05
CA GLU A 61 1.44 20.38 -1.01
C GLU A 61 1.91 19.10 -1.72
N GLU A 62 1.81 17.92 -1.09
CA GLU A 62 2.22 16.65 -1.68
C GLU A 62 1.07 15.94 -2.42
N LEU A 63 -0.19 16.32 -2.19
CA LEU A 63 -1.39 15.70 -2.79
C LEU A 63 -1.62 16.09 -4.26
N ASP A 64 -1.21 17.28 -4.67
CA ASP A 64 -1.45 17.81 -6.02
C ASP A 64 -0.40 17.40 -7.07
N GLY A 65 0.64 16.64 -6.68
CA GLY A 65 1.86 16.47 -7.48
C GLY A 65 2.06 15.14 -8.24
N ASP A 66 1.68 13.97 -7.70
CA ASP A 66 2.22 12.70 -8.25
C ASP A 66 1.35 11.44 -8.07
N PHE A 67 0.05 11.55 -7.77
CA PHE A 67 -0.80 10.36 -7.54
C PHE A 67 -1.31 9.65 -8.81
N VAL A 68 -1.02 10.16 -10.02
CA VAL A 68 -1.66 9.66 -11.27
C VAL A 68 -0.79 8.69 -12.09
N LYS A 69 0.50 8.48 -11.75
CA LYS A 69 1.44 7.82 -12.70
C LYS A 69 1.81 6.35 -12.44
N ASN A 70 0.96 5.56 -11.78
CA ASN A 70 1.28 4.14 -11.54
C ASN A 70 0.14 3.13 -11.81
N GLU A 71 -0.80 3.43 -12.73
CA GLU A 71 -1.84 2.46 -13.13
C GLU A 71 -1.85 2.01 -14.61
N GLU A 72 -0.92 2.41 -15.50
CA GLU A 72 -0.96 1.92 -16.90
C GLU A 72 0.39 1.50 -17.51
N SER A 73 0.75 0.22 -17.35
CA SER A 73 1.24 -0.66 -18.44
C SER A 73 1.71 -2.02 -17.90
N LYS A 74 1.35 -3.18 -18.44
CA LYS A 74 0.51 -3.55 -19.58
C LYS A 74 0.18 -5.03 -19.43
N LYS A 75 -1.04 -5.36 -19.87
CA LYS A 75 -1.66 -6.69 -19.94
C LYS A 75 -0.81 -7.69 -20.75
N ALA A 76 -0.97 -8.97 -20.41
CA ALA A 76 -0.35 -10.14 -21.03
C ALA A 76 -0.41 -10.14 -22.58
N PRO A 77 0.62 -10.65 -23.29
CA PRO A 77 0.56 -10.80 -24.74
C PRO A 77 -0.32 -12.00 -25.12
N LEU A 78 -1.51 -11.73 -25.66
CA LEU A 78 -2.31 -12.71 -26.40
C LEU A 78 -1.58 -13.05 -27.71
N LYS A 79 -1.04 -14.27 -27.80
CA LYS A 79 -0.61 -14.90 -29.06
C LYS A 79 -1.76 -14.91 -30.06
N LYS A 80 -1.60 -14.24 -31.20
CA LYS A 80 -2.40 -14.50 -32.41
C LYS A 80 -1.50 -15.12 -33.46
N LYS A 81 -1.71 -16.42 -33.69
CA LYS A 81 -1.15 -17.21 -34.79
C LYS A 81 -1.88 -16.78 -36.07
N ILE A 82 -1.14 -16.31 -37.07
CA ILE A 82 -1.49 -16.38 -38.49
C ILE A 82 -0.23 -16.88 -39.19
#